data_AF-A0A6N2UIB6-F1
#
_entry.id   AF-A0A6N2UIB6-F1
#
_cell.length_a   1.000
_cell.length_b   1.000
_cell.length_c   1.000
_cell.angle_alpha   90.00
_cell.angle_beta   90.00
_cell.angle_gamma   90.00
#
_symmetry.space_group_name_H-M   'P 1'
#
loop_
_entity.id
_entity.type
_entity.pdbx_description
1 polymer ?
#
loop_
_entity_poly.entity_id
_entity_poly.type
_entity_poly.pdbx_seq_one_letter_code
_entity_poly.pdbx_strand_id
1 'polypeptide(L)' 'MTSKEIGAMIRSLRDGKEVICPECKKGKIVTPYDPRTSIYFKCTNCNFKIHMYPVEKK' A
#
# COMPACT_ATOMS: atom_id res chain seq x y z
N MET A 1 5.02 -1.92 -13.90
CA MET A 1 5.20 -2.23 -12.46
C MET A 1 4.87 -3.70 -12.29
N THR A 2 5.85 -4.53 -11.90
CA THR A 2 5.63 -5.98 -11.83
C THR A 2 4.91 -6.36 -10.54
N SER A 3 4.14 -7.45 -10.57
CA SER A 3 3.39 -7.95 -9.41
C SER A 3 4.26 -8.20 -8.17
N LYS A 4 5.56 -8.47 -8.38
CA LYS A 4 6.56 -8.67 -7.31
C LYS A 4 6.87 -7.38 -6.53
N GLU A 5 7.02 -6.25 -7.21
CA GLU A 5 7.33 -4.96 -6.56
C GLU A 5 6.16 -4.49 -5.69
N ILE A 6 4.94 -4.70 -6.18
CA ILE A 6 3.72 -4.42 -5.43
C ILE A 6 3.67 -5.27 -4.16
N GLY A 7 3.96 -6.58 -4.25
CA GLY A 7 4.01 -7.46 -3.07
C GLY A 7 5.02 -7.04 -2.00
N ALA A 8 6.20 -6.58 -2.40
CA ALA A 8 7.22 -6.06 -1.47
C ALA A 8 6.78 -4.75 -0.81
N MET A 9 6.19 -3.82 -1.58
CA MET A 9 5.61 -2.59 -1.02
C MET A 9 4.52 -2.88 0.02
N ILE A 10 3.63 -3.84 -0.26
CA ILE A 10 2.56 -4.23 0.65
C ILE A 10 3.12 -4.82 1.95
N ARG A 11 4.17 -5.65 1.87
CA ARG A 11 4.83 -6.18 3.05
C ARG A 11 5.41 -5.07 3.92
N SER A 12 6.11 -4.10 3.33
CA SER A 12 6.64 -2.95 4.05
C SER A 12 5.52 -2.13 4.70
N LEU A 13 4.44 -1.88 3.97
CA LEU A 13 3.26 -1.19 4.53
C LEU A 13 2.67 -1.94 5.72
N ARG A 14 2.52 -3.26 5.65
CA ARG A 14 2.03 -4.10 6.76
C ARG A 14 2.97 -4.16 7.95
N ASP A 15 4.27 -4.03 7.70
CA ASP A 15 5.29 -3.92 8.75
C ASP A 15 5.24 -2.57 9.48
N GLY A 16 4.39 -1.64 9.03
CA GLY A 16 4.32 -0.27 9.54
C GLY A 16 5.41 0.64 8.97
N LYS A 17 6.12 0.20 7.92
CA LYS A 17 7.14 1.02 7.26
C LYS A 17 6.49 1.99 6.29
N GLU A 18 7.06 3.18 6.23
CA GLU A 18 6.67 4.21 5.27
C GLU A 18 7.11 3.80 3.87
N VAL A 19 6.14 3.70 2.95
CA VAL A 19 6.42 3.40 1.54
C VAL A 19 6.17 4.63 0.70
N ILE A 20 7.16 5.01 -0.11
CA ILE A 20 7.02 6.11 -1.06
C ILE A 20 6.06 5.68 -2.18
N CYS A 21 5.14 6.56 -2.54
CA CYS A 21 4.18 6.31 -3.61
C CYS A 21 4.91 6.13 -4.93
N PRO A 22 4.73 4.99 -5.63
CA PRO A 22 5.48 4.70 -6.83
C PRO A 22 5.02 5.51 -8.04
N GLU A 23 3.79 6.05 -8.00
CA GLU A 23 3.27 6.94 -9.04
C GLU A 23 3.92 8.32 -9.00
N CYS A 24 3.74 9.05 -7.90
CA CYS A 24 4.20 10.44 -7.82
C CYS A 24 5.64 10.58 -7.30
N LYS A 25 6.20 9.53 -6.69
CA LYS A 25 7.53 9.50 -6.04
C LYS A 25 7.80 10.60 -5.00
N LYS A 26 6.77 11.36 -4.64
CA LYS A 26 6.80 12.49 -3.71
C LYS A 26 5.95 12.24 -2.48
N GLY A 27 4.81 11.57 -2.64
CA GLY A 27 3.92 11.24 -1.55
C GLY A 27 4.30 9.94 -0.86
N LYS A 28 3.76 9.76 0.35
CA LYS A 28 3.89 8.51 1.11
C LYS A 28 2.56 7.79 1.07
N ILE A 29 2.62 6.47 0.95
CA ILE A 29 1.47 5.60 1.11
C ILE A 29 1.22 5.46 2.61
N VAL A 30 0.04 5.88 3.04
CA VAL A 30 -0.41 5.82 4.44
C VAL A 30 -1.75 5.11 4.49
N THR A 31 -2.06 4.56 5.66
CA THR A 31 -3.38 4.02 5.96
C THR A 31 -3.91 4.65 7.24
N PRO A 32 -5.22 5.00 7.30
CA PRO A 32 -5.82 5.49 8.55
C PRO A 32 -6.12 4.36 9.55
N TYR A 33 -5.97 3.09 9.15
CA TYR A 33 -6.23 1.91 9.96
C TYR A 33 -4.93 1.18 10.30
N ASP A 34 -5.02 0.09 11.07
CA ASP A 34 -3.88 -0.77 11.37
C ASP A 34 -3.20 -1.30 10.10
N PRO A 35 -1.93 -0.98 9.85
CA PRO A 35 -1.22 -1.39 8.64
C PRO A 35 -1.24 -2.89 8.39
N ARG A 36 -1.28 -3.71 9.45
CA ARG A 36 -1.25 -5.18 9.39
C ARG A 36 -2.54 -5.79 8.84
N THR A 37 -3.68 -5.19 9.17
CA THR A 37 -5.02 -5.68 8.80
C THR A 37 -5.69 -4.81 7.75
N SER A 38 -5.15 -3.61 7.52
CA SER A 38 -5.72 -2.67 6.58
C SER A 38 -5.60 -3.18 5.15
N ILE A 39 -6.73 -3.11 4.47
CA ILE A 39 -6.88 -3.38 3.05
C ILE A 39 -6.82 -2.11 2.21
N TYR A 40 -6.83 -0.94 2.86
CA TYR A 40 -6.93 0.35 2.21
C TYR A 40 -5.68 1.19 2.48
N PHE A 41 -4.98 1.53 1.42
CA PHE A 41 -3.82 2.41 1.46
C PHE A 41 -4.02 3.57 0.48
N LYS A 42 -3.64 4.77 0.90
CA LYS A 42 -3.74 5.97 0.05
C LYS A 42 -2.44 6.75 0.06
N CYS A 43 -2.13 7.39 -1.05
CA CYS A 43 -1.05 8.37 -1.11
C CYS A 43 -1.51 9.69 -0.46
N THR A 44 -0.58 10.37 0.20
CA THR A 44 -0.82 11.72 0.75
C THR A 44 -0.71 12.85 -0.26
N ASN A 45 -0.06 12.63 -1.40
CA ASN A 45 0.27 13.68 -2.36
C ASN A 45 -0.51 13.55 -3.68
N CYS A 46 -0.71 12.31 -4.17
CA CYS A 46 -1.49 12.05 -5.37
C CYS A 46 -2.76 11.26 -5.06
N ASN A 47 -3.64 11.11 -6.05
CA ASN A 47 -4.91 10.40 -5.92
C ASN A 47 -4.77 8.87 -5.94
N PHE A 48 -3.54 8.35 -5.77
CA PHE A 48 -3.23 6.93 -5.79
C PHE A 48 -3.79 6.23 -4.55
N LYS A 49 -4.59 5.18 -4.77
CA LYS A 49 -5.26 4.41 -3.73
C LYS A 49 -5.11 2.94 -4.08
N ILE A 50 -4.70 2.14 -3.11
CA ILE A 50 -4.65 0.69 -3.22
C ILE A 50 -5.75 0.12 -2.33
N HIS A 51 -6.66 -0.64 -2.96
CA HIS A 51 -7.64 -1.44 -2.26
C HIS A 51 -7.32 -2.91 -2.51
N MET A 52 -6.85 -3.62 -1.48
CA MET A 52 -6.56 -5.04 -1.55
C MET A 52 -7.74 -5.82 -0.99
N TYR A 53 -8.49 -6.47 -1.86
CA TYR A 53 -9.46 -7.46 -1.37
C TYR A 53 -8.69 -8.59 -0.65
N PRO A 54 -9.17 -9.08 0.51
CA PRO A 54 -8.62 -10.30 1.06
C PRO A 54 -8.78 -11.37 -0.02
N VAL A 55 -7.66 -11.96 -0.44
CA VAL A 55 -7.68 -13.03 -1.43
C VAL A 55 -8.50 -14.16 -0.81
N GLU A 56 -9.73 -14.34 -1.29
CA GLU A 56 -10.55 -15.48 -0.93
C GLU A 56 -9.71 -16.73 -1.18
N LYS A 57 -9.29 -17.39 -0.10
CA LYS A 57 -8.74 -18.74 -0.18
C LYS A 57 -9.90 -19.63 -0.60
N LYS A 58 -9.99 -19.90 -1.90
CA LYS A 58 -10.84 -20.95 -2.44
C LYS A 58 -10.18 -22.31 -2.25
#